data_AF-A0A9D1HWB1-F1
#
_entry.id   AF-A0A9D1HWB1-F1
#
_cell.length_a   1.000
_cell.length_b   1.000
_cell.length_c   1.000
_cell.angle_alpha   90.00
_cell.angle_beta   90.00
_cell.angle_gamma   90.00
#
_symmetry.space_group_name_H-M   'P 1'
#
loop_
_entity.id
_entity.type
_entity.pdbx_description
1 polymer ?
#
loop_
_entity_poly.entity_id
_entity_poly.type
_entity_poly.pdbx_seq_one_letter_code
_entity_poly.pdbx_strand_id
1 'polypeptide(L)'
;MNLSISKGLFILVCLWGMIAFIIIVIAFFYPYHMTRTFMGIMVLDSDKYYLKGYLRVEDINFLKGKNIWIEEQEYDILNILLTDEVVIGEDGAVYQAIMIECNWNFKIKANYKSVIAIYRTEKTTWMQRYFKW
;
A
#
# COMPACT_ATOMS: atom_id res chain seq x y z
N MET A 1 -49.12 -31.18 -6.99
CA MET A 1 -48.67 -30.02 -6.20
C MET A 1 -47.39 -29.47 -6.86
N ASN A 2 -47.52 -28.33 -7.56
CA ASN A 2 -46.48 -27.32 -7.79
C ASN A 2 -45.13 -27.68 -8.48
N LEU A 3 -45.16 -28.37 -9.63
CA LEU A 3 -43.99 -28.40 -10.54
C LEU A 3 -43.53 -26.99 -10.96
N SER A 4 -44.46 -26.04 -11.09
CA SER A 4 -44.20 -24.63 -11.39
C SER A 4 -43.39 -23.94 -10.28
N ILE A 5 -43.75 -24.14 -9.00
CA ILE A 5 -43.01 -23.57 -7.88
C ILE A 5 -41.61 -24.19 -7.78
N SER A 6 -41.47 -25.51 -8.02
CA SER A 6 -40.15 -26.17 -8.01
C SER A 6 -39.20 -25.62 -9.09
N LYS A 7 -39.72 -25.30 -10.28
CA LYS A 7 -38.96 -24.70 -11.38
C LYS A 7 -38.59 -23.24 -11.08
N GLY A 8 -39.51 -22.47 -10.50
CA GLY A 8 -39.25 -21.10 -10.04
C GLY A 8 -38.16 -21.05 -8.96
N LEU A 9 -38.21 -21.95 -7.99
CA LEU A 9 -37.18 -22.07 -6.94
C LEU A 9 -35.82 -22.46 -7.51
N PHE A 10 -35.78 -23.39 -8.47
CA PHE A 10 -34.56 -23.80 -9.14
C PHE A 10 -33.90 -22.63 -9.92
N ILE A 11 -34.68 -21.89 -10.71
CA ILE A 11 -34.19 -20.71 -11.44
C ILE A 11 -33.62 -19.67 -10.47
N LEU A 12 -34.30 -19.45 -9.35
CA LEU A 12 -33.87 -18.49 -8.33
C LEU A 12 -32.53 -18.89 -7.70
N VAL A 13 -32.35 -20.18 -7.37
CA VAL A 13 -31.06 -20.71 -6.87
C VAL A 13 -29.94 -20.55 -7.91
N CYS A 14 -30.21 -20.84 -9.19
CA CYS A 14 -29.22 -20.64 -10.27
C CYS A 14 -28.82 -19.17 -10.44
N LEU A 15 -29.77 -18.24 -10.31
CA LEU A 15 -29.50 -16.81 -10.36
C LEU A 15 -28.62 -16.35 -9.20
N TRP A 16 -28.91 -16.80 -7.96
CA TRP A 16 -28.05 -16.52 -6.81
C TRP A 16 -26.65 -17.11 -6.96
N GLY A 17 -26.54 -18.32 -7.52
CA GLY A 17 -25.25 -18.94 -7.82
C GLY A 17 -24.42 -18.13 -8.84
N MET A 18 -25.07 -17.63 -9.91
CA MET A 18 -24.40 -16.75 -10.88
C MET A 18 -23.97 -15.41 -10.26
N ILE A 19 -24.81 -14.78 -9.44
CA ILE A 19 -24.46 -13.53 -8.75
C ILE A 19 -23.28 -13.75 -7.81
N ALA A 20 -23.32 -14.82 -7.00
CA ALA A 20 -22.22 -15.17 -6.12
C ALA A 20 -20.91 -15.41 -6.89
N PHE A 21 -20.98 -16.13 -8.02
CA PHE A 21 -19.82 -16.36 -8.89
C PHE A 21 -19.25 -15.04 -9.43
N ILE A 22 -20.10 -14.14 -9.93
CA ILE A 22 -19.66 -12.82 -10.44
C ILE A 22 -18.98 -12.01 -9.33
N ILE A 23 -19.54 -11.99 -8.12
CA ILE A 23 -18.95 -11.29 -6.97
C ILE A 23 -17.57 -11.86 -6.63
N ILE A 24 -17.42 -13.20 -6.63
CA ILE A 24 -16.14 -13.86 -6.39
C ILE A 24 -15.13 -13.45 -7.48
N VAL A 25 -15.50 -13.54 -8.77
CA VAL A 25 -14.62 -13.13 -9.87
C VAL A 25 -14.19 -11.67 -9.70
N ILE A 26 -15.12 -10.76 -9.45
CA ILE A 26 -14.78 -9.35 -9.22
C ILE A 26 -13.84 -9.23 -8.01
N ALA A 27 -14.12 -9.87 -6.88
CA ALA A 27 -13.26 -9.80 -5.71
C ALA A 27 -11.82 -10.27 -5.99
N PHE A 28 -11.63 -11.30 -6.83
CA PHE A 28 -10.32 -11.83 -7.16
C PHE A 28 -9.56 -11.00 -8.20
N PHE A 29 -10.26 -10.45 -9.19
CA PHE A 29 -9.67 -9.77 -10.35
C PHE A 29 -9.76 -8.24 -10.28
N TYR A 30 -10.48 -7.68 -9.32
CA TYR A 30 -10.58 -6.23 -9.17
C TYR A 30 -9.24 -5.68 -8.64
N PRO A 31 -8.59 -4.77 -9.38
CA PRO A 31 -7.30 -4.23 -8.98
C PRO A 31 -7.50 -3.18 -7.88
N TYR A 32 -6.87 -3.39 -6.72
CA TYR A 32 -6.97 -2.48 -5.57
C TYR A 32 -5.59 -1.99 -5.13
N HIS A 33 -5.54 -0.76 -4.61
CA HIS A 33 -4.33 -0.25 -3.98
C HIS A 33 -4.10 -0.98 -2.66
N MET A 34 -2.86 -1.38 -2.39
CA MET A 34 -2.46 -1.70 -1.03
C MET A 34 -1.82 -0.49 -0.39
N THR A 35 -2.23 -0.25 0.84
CA THR A 35 -1.66 0.76 1.69
C THR A 35 -0.55 0.10 2.49
N ARG A 36 0.69 0.56 2.32
CA ARG A 36 1.84 0.13 3.10
C ARG A 36 2.19 1.23 4.09
N THR A 37 2.69 0.84 5.24
CA THR A 37 3.14 1.75 6.29
C THR A 37 4.61 1.51 6.56
N PHE A 38 5.34 2.58 6.84
CA PHE A 38 6.69 2.48 7.38
C PHE A 38 6.89 3.56 8.45
N MET A 39 7.76 3.25 9.40
CA MET A 39 8.11 4.18 10.46
C MET A 39 9.38 4.93 10.06
N GLY A 40 9.32 6.27 10.14
CA GLY A 40 10.46 7.13 9.93
C GLY A 40 10.60 8.16 11.05
N ILE A 41 11.69 8.91 11.01
CA ILE A 41 11.97 10.02 11.92
C ILE A 41 12.22 11.25 11.06
N MET A 42 11.61 12.37 11.43
CA MET A 42 11.91 13.65 10.79
C MET A 42 13.29 14.12 11.24
N VAL A 43 14.19 14.32 10.28
CA VAL A 43 15.56 14.81 10.49
C VAL A 43 15.79 16.08 9.70
N LEU A 44 16.54 17.02 10.26
CA LEU A 44 17.01 18.22 9.57
C LEU A 44 18.44 17.98 9.11
N ASP A 45 18.67 18.04 7.81
CA ASP A 45 20.00 17.93 7.20
C ASP A 45 20.14 19.01 6.12
N SER A 46 21.23 19.78 6.18
CA SER A 46 21.58 20.77 5.16
C SER A 46 20.41 21.73 4.82
N ASP A 47 19.77 22.28 5.85
CA ASP A 47 18.59 23.18 5.78
C ASP A 47 17.32 22.57 5.16
N LYS A 48 17.30 21.24 4.98
CA LYS A 48 16.17 20.49 4.45
C LYS A 48 15.67 19.46 5.46
N TYR A 49 14.35 19.31 5.52
CA TYR A 49 13.73 18.25 6.31
C TYR A 49 13.62 16.97 5.49
N TYR A 50 13.98 15.86 6.10
CA TYR A 50 13.84 14.53 5.52
C TYR A 50 13.11 13.62 6.47
N LEU A 51 12.32 12.71 5.92
CA LEU A 51 11.84 11.55 6.65
C LEU A 51 12.85 10.41 6.46
N LYS A 52 13.63 10.12 7.51
CA LYS A 52 14.60 9.03 7.53
C LYS A 52 13.96 7.76 8.08
N GLY A 53 14.05 6.64 7.37
CA GLY A 53 13.49 5.37 7.83
C GLY A 53 14.06 4.17 7.07
N TYR A 54 13.63 2.97 7.46
CA TYR A 54 13.97 1.73 6.77
C TYR A 54 12.78 1.25 5.95
N LEU A 55 13.05 0.87 4.70
CA LEU A 55 12.04 0.32 3.81
C LEU A 55 12.58 -0.92 3.11
N ARG A 56 11.69 -1.87 2.79
CA ARG A 56 12.06 -3.02 1.98
C ARG A 56 12.55 -2.55 0.62
N VAL A 57 13.62 -3.15 0.13
CA VAL A 57 14.21 -2.79 -1.18
C VAL A 57 13.20 -2.92 -2.31
N GLU A 58 12.33 -3.95 -2.26
CA GLU A 58 11.23 -4.13 -3.22
C GLU A 58 10.25 -2.96 -3.23
N ASP A 59 10.03 -2.35 -2.06
CA ASP A 59 9.04 -1.29 -1.88
C ASP A 59 9.57 0.11 -2.28
N ILE A 60 10.89 0.31 -2.25
CA ILE A 60 11.53 1.60 -2.59
C ILE A 60 11.21 2.01 -4.03
N ASN A 61 11.17 1.05 -4.95
CA ASN A 61 10.83 1.33 -6.34
C ASN A 61 9.40 1.85 -6.50
N PHE A 62 8.47 1.43 -5.65
CA PHE A 62 7.08 1.90 -5.70
C PHE A 62 6.90 3.30 -5.13
N LEU A 63 7.82 3.79 -4.31
CA LEU A 63 7.75 5.17 -3.79
C LEU A 63 8.08 6.21 -4.85
N LYS A 64 8.86 5.87 -5.88
CA LYS A 64 9.26 6.84 -6.91
C LYS A 64 8.03 7.37 -7.65
N GLY A 65 7.82 8.68 -7.62
CA GLY A 65 6.70 9.35 -8.27
C GLY A 65 5.34 9.12 -7.59
N LYS A 66 5.33 8.77 -6.31
CA LYS A 66 4.13 8.68 -5.47
C LYS A 66 4.14 9.72 -4.36
N ASN A 67 3.00 9.80 -3.68
CA ASN A 67 2.81 10.64 -2.52
C ASN A 67 2.86 9.78 -1.24
N ILE A 68 3.25 10.41 -0.13
CA ILE A 68 3.14 9.80 1.20
C ILE A 68 2.09 10.53 2.02
N TRP A 69 1.38 9.79 2.86
CA TRP A 69 0.43 10.31 3.82
C TRP A 69 1.01 10.21 5.23
N ILE A 70 0.96 11.30 5.97
CA ILE A 70 1.37 11.41 7.38
C ILE A 70 0.29 12.22 8.08
N GLU A 71 -0.24 11.72 9.21
CA GLU A 71 -1.25 12.43 10.02
C GLU A 71 -2.40 13.02 9.16
N GLU A 72 -2.93 12.20 8.24
CA GLU A 72 -4.03 12.56 7.32
C GLU A 72 -3.70 13.64 6.27
N GLN A 73 -2.45 14.08 6.18
CA GLN A 73 -1.97 14.99 5.15
C GLN A 73 -1.18 14.25 4.09
N GLU A 74 -1.40 14.63 2.83
CA GLU A 74 -0.68 14.11 1.67
C GLU A 74 0.49 15.01 1.32
N TYR A 75 1.66 14.40 1.09
CA TYR A 75 2.89 15.09 0.72
C TYR A 75 3.47 14.49 -0.56
N ASP A 76 3.74 15.36 -1.53
CA ASP A 76 4.44 14.98 -2.76
C ASP A 76 5.90 14.68 -2.44
N ILE A 77 6.38 13.51 -2.87
CA ILE A 77 7.79 13.14 -2.75
C ILE A 77 8.58 13.92 -3.81
N LEU A 78 9.52 14.73 -3.36
CA LEU A 78 10.43 15.49 -4.22
C LEU A 78 11.66 14.66 -4.57
N ASN A 79 12.21 13.94 -3.58
CA ASN A 79 13.41 13.13 -3.77
C ASN A 79 13.45 11.96 -2.79
N ILE A 80 14.12 10.88 -3.19
CA ILE A 80 14.41 9.72 -2.35
C ILE A 80 15.90 9.47 -2.43
N LEU A 81 16.58 9.67 -1.31
CA LEU A 81 18.00 9.40 -1.16
C LEU A 81 18.16 8.02 -0.55
N LEU A 82 18.95 7.18 -1.21
CA LEU A 82 19.31 5.86 -0.70
C LEU A 82 20.64 5.97 0.03
N THR A 83 20.72 5.34 1.20
CA THR A 83 21.98 5.20 1.92
C THR A 83 22.57 3.81 1.67
N ASP A 84 23.85 3.65 1.95
CA ASP A 84 24.55 2.36 1.87
C ASP A 84 24.18 1.41 3.04
N GLU A 85 23.40 1.90 4.01
CA GLU A 85 22.98 1.13 5.18
C GLU A 85 21.83 0.17 4.81
N VAL A 86 22.11 -1.12 4.92
CA VAL A 86 21.19 -2.22 4.60
C VAL A 86 21.10 -3.18 5.79
N VAL A 87 19.87 -3.56 6.16
CA VAL A 87 19.57 -4.46 7.28
C VAL A 87 18.72 -5.62 6.77
N ILE A 88 19.03 -6.84 7.19
CA ILE A 88 18.22 -8.02 6.91
C ILE A 88 17.27 -8.21 8.09
N GLY A 89 15.96 -8.19 7.83
CA GLY A 89 14.95 -8.44 8.84
C GLY A 89 14.89 -9.91 9.26
N GLU A 90 14.25 -10.18 10.40
CA GLU A 90 14.06 -11.56 10.90
C GLU A 90 13.25 -12.44 9.93
N ASP A 91 12.42 -11.82 9.08
CA ASP A 91 11.65 -12.47 8.02
C ASP A 91 12.47 -12.76 6.75
N GLY A 92 13.79 -12.46 6.77
CA GLY A 92 14.69 -12.60 5.62
C GLY A 92 14.53 -11.50 4.57
N ALA A 93 13.64 -10.52 4.78
CA ALA A 93 13.49 -9.40 3.86
C ALA A 93 14.65 -8.41 4.00
N VAL A 94 15.08 -7.83 2.88
CA VAL A 94 16.16 -6.84 2.84
C VAL A 94 15.56 -5.44 2.95
N TYR A 95 15.99 -4.70 3.97
CA TYR A 95 15.61 -3.32 4.23
C TYR A 95 16.80 -2.40 3.95
N GLN A 96 16.55 -1.26 3.31
CA GLN A 96 17.54 -0.23 3.08
C GLN A 96 17.10 1.05 3.77
N ALA A 97 18.04 1.75 4.41
CA ALA A 97 17.78 3.05 4.97
C ALA A 97 17.63 4.09 3.85
N ILE A 98 16.54 4.84 3.92
CA ILE A 98 16.16 5.87 2.95
C ILE A 98 15.93 7.20 3.66
N MET A 99 16.13 8.29 2.92
CA MET A 99 15.73 9.64 3.33
C MET A 99 14.80 10.21 2.26
N ILE A 100 13.56 10.50 2.65
CA ILE A 100 12.55 11.04 1.75
C ILE A 100 12.43 12.55 1.97
N GLU A 101 12.66 13.29 0.89
CA GLU A 101 12.38 14.73 0.82
C GLU A 101 10.98 14.92 0.26
N CYS A 102 10.14 15.70 0.94
CA CYS A 102 8.80 16.04 0.48
C CYS A 102 8.57 17.55 0.51
N ASN A 103 7.52 18.00 -0.15
CA ASN A 103 7.03 19.36 -0.03
C ASN A 103 6.32 19.56 1.33
N TRP A 104 7.11 19.65 2.40
CA TRP A 104 6.58 19.78 3.75
C TRP A 104 5.82 21.09 3.92
N ASN A 105 4.51 21.01 4.07
CA ASN A 105 3.76 22.13 4.61
C ASN A 105 4.12 22.21 6.11
N PHE A 106 4.81 23.27 6.52
CA PHE A 106 5.44 23.52 7.84
C PHE A 106 4.53 23.40 9.09
N LYS A 107 3.31 22.86 8.96
CA LYS A 107 2.45 22.44 10.07
C LYS A 107 2.92 21.15 10.74
N ILE A 108 3.78 20.35 10.12
CA ILE A 108 4.48 19.27 10.84
C ILE A 108 5.41 19.95 11.84
N LYS A 109 5.02 20.02 13.11
CA LYS A 109 5.92 20.35 14.22
C LYS A 109 6.95 19.22 14.35
N ALA A 110 7.95 19.24 13.47
CA ALA A 110 9.04 18.28 13.39
C ALA A 110 9.91 18.39 14.64
N ASN A 111 9.55 17.62 15.66
CA ASN A 111 10.25 17.59 16.93
C ASN A 111 10.82 16.18 17.15
N TYR A 112 11.66 15.71 16.22
CA TYR A 112 12.35 14.39 16.27
C TYR A 112 11.44 13.21 16.67
N LYS A 113 10.14 13.28 16.37
CA LYS A 113 9.20 12.21 16.69
C LYS A 113 9.26 11.17 15.58
N SER A 114 9.12 9.91 15.98
CA SER A 114 8.77 8.84 15.06
C SER A 114 7.42 9.16 14.42
N VAL A 115 7.38 9.05 13.11
CA VAL A 115 6.20 9.31 12.28
C VAL A 115 5.89 8.03 11.51
N ILE A 116 4.61 7.67 11.47
CA ILE A 116 4.13 6.60 10.59
C ILE A 116 3.79 7.25 9.25
N ALA A 117 4.56 6.90 8.23
CA ALA A 117 4.28 7.29 6.87
C ALA A 117 3.55 6.16 6.14
N ILE A 118 2.57 6.56 5.35
CA ILE A 118 1.69 5.65 4.63
C ILE A 118 1.88 5.93 3.14
N TYR A 119 2.01 4.90 2.31
CA TYR A 119 2.04 5.05 0.86
C TYR A 119 1.21 3.97 0.19
N ARG A 120 0.74 4.27 -1.02
CA ARG A 120 -0.06 3.34 -1.82
C ARG A 120 0.82 2.68 -2.86
N THR A 121 0.83 1.35 -2.87
CA THR A 121 1.48 0.58 -3.94
C THR A 121 0.65 0.63 -5.22
N GLU A 122 1.20 0.06 -6.30
CA GLU A 122 0.45 -0.19 -7.52
C GLU A 122 -0.79 -1.05 -7.25
N LYS A 123 -1.80 -0.92 -8.12
CA LYS A 123 -2.99 -1.74 -8.00
C LYS A 123 -2.63 -3.17 -8.38
N THR A 124 -2.80 -4.07 -7.45
CA THR A 124 -2.61 -5.51 -7.66
C THR A 124 -3.93 -6.23 -7.44
N THR A 125 -4.19 -7.29 -8.20
CA THR A 125 -5.32 -8.18 -7.93
C THR A 125 -4.95 -9.18 -6.83
N TRP A 126 -5.95 -9.80 -6.20
CA TRP A 126 -5.70 -10.90 -5.24
C TRP A 126 -4.96 -12.04 -5.94
N MET A 127 -5.30 -12.33 -7.19
CA MET A 127 -4.62 -13.37 -7.96
C MET A 127 -3.13 -13.08 -8.14
N GLN A 128 -2.75 -11.85 -8.54
CA GLN A 128 -1.34 -11.46 -8.72
C GLN A 128 -0.52 -11.55 -7.43
N ARG A 129 -1.16 -11.32 -6.27
CA ARG A 129 -0.48 -11.38 -4.97
C ARG A 129 -0.16 -12.81 -4.51
N TYR A 130 -1.10 -13.73 -4.65
CA TYR A 130 -0.95 -15.10 -4.12
C TYR A 130 -0.33 -16.07 -5.12
N PHE A 131 -0.52 -15.81 -6.42
CA PHE A 131 0.01 -16.61 -7.49
C PHE A 131 1.01 -15.75 -8.26
N LYS A 132 2.19 -15.51 -7.68
CA LYS A 132 3.33 -14.94 -8.41
C LYS A 132 3.57 -15.82 -9.65
N TRP A 133 3.19 -15.33 -10.83
CA TRP A 133 3.45 -15.96 -12.13
C TRP A 133 4.60 -15.22 -12.81
#